data_AF-A0A4Q4VVV4-F1
#
_entry.id   AF-A0A4Q4VVV4-F1
#
_cell.length_a   1.000
_cell.length_b   1.000
_cell.length_c   1.000
_cell.angle_alpha   90.00
_cell.angle_beta   90.00
_cell.angle_gamma   90.00
#
_symmetry.space_group_name_H-M   'P 1'
#
loop_
_entity.id
_entity.type
_entity.pdbx_description
1 polymer ?
#
loop_
_entity_poly.entity_id
_entity_poly.type
_entity_poly.pdbx_seq_one_letter_code
_entity_poly.pdbx_strand_id
1 'polypeptide(L)'
;MRPLTEPETKTLFDKLANYTGSSLKNLIAPLDDSPDADRYVFRLHKDRVYYVLLSIANLATSIARDNLSSLGVCLGRFTKSGRFRLHITALPILAEHARYKIWIRSNGEMPFLYGGNVVKAHVGRFTEDTPEHQGVVVLSMDDKPLGFGVTAANI
;
A
#
# COMPACT_ATOMS: atom_id res chain seq x y z
N MET A 1 9.17 -11.57 -15.27
CA MET A 1 8.15 -11.22 -14.25
C MET A 1 7.08 -12.27 -14.26
N ARG A 2 6.49 -12.64 -13.12
CA ARG A 2 5.40 -13.62 -13.09
C ARG A 2 4.15 -13.09 -12.39
N PRO A 3 2.96 -13.62 -12.70
CA PRO A 3 1.79 -13.45 -11.87
C PRO A 3 2.04 -13.98 -10.44
N LEU A 4 1.31 -13.43 -9.47
CA LEU A 4 1.26 -13.99 -8.13
C LEU A 4 0.48 -15.31 -8.16
N THR A 5 0.87 -16.25 -7.31
CA THR A 5 0.06 -17.46 -7.07
C THR A 5 -1.17 -17.09 -6.24
N GLU A 6 -2.17 -17.97 -6.18
CA GLU A 6 -3.35 -17.77 -5.34
C GLU A 6 -3.02 -17.50 -3.85
N PRO A 7 -2.14 -18.28 -3.17
CA PRO A 7 -1.79 -17.99 -1.78
C PRO A 7 -1.03 -16.67 -1.60
N GLU A 8 -0.15 -16.31 -2.54
CA GLU A 8 0.55 -15.02 -2.52
C GLU A 8 -0.43 -13.86 -2.69
N THR A 9 -1.41 -14.02 -3.59
CA THR A 9 -2.45 -13.05 -3.87
C THR A 9 -3.32 -12.81 -2.65
N LYS A 10 -3.75 -13.89 -1.98
CA LYS A 10 -4.48 -13.82 -0.71
C LYS A 10 -3.67 -13.07 0.36
N THR A 11 -2.40 -13.44 0.54
CA THR A 11 -1.53 -12.80 1.54
C THR A 11 -1.30 -11.31 1.28
N LEU A 12 -1.16 -10.93 0.00
CA LEU A 12 -1.07 -9.53 -0.41
C LEU A 12 -2.37 -8.79 -0.09
N PHE A 13 -3.52 -9.33 -0.53
CA PHE A 13 -4.81 -8.68 -0.34
C PHE A 13 -5.22 -8.57 1.11
N ASP A 14 -4.96 -9.59 1.95
CA ASP A 14 -5.17 -9.51 3.39
C ASP A 14 -4.37 -8.34 4.00
N LYS A 15 -3.12 -8.14 3.54
CA LYS A 15 -2.29 -7.04 4.02
C LYS A 15 -2.78 -5.67 3.52
N LEU A 16 -3.28 -5.56 2.30
CA LEU A 16 -3.81 -4.30 1.74
C LEU A 16 -5.19 -3.96 2.33
N ALA A 17 -6.06 -4.95 2.51
CA ALA A 17 -7.38 -4.82 3.11
C ALA A 17 -7.31 -4.23 4.53
N ASN A 18 -6.23 -4.53 5.27
CA ASN A 18 -5.97 -3.90 6.58
C ASN A 18 -5.81 -2.38 6.53
N TYR A 19 -5.58 -1.76 5.36
CA TYR A 19 -5.52 -0.30 5.22
C TYR A 19 -6.72 0.25 4.44
N THR A 20 -7.15 -0.42 3.37
CA THR A 20 -8.17 0.10 2.44
C THR A 20 -9.59 -0.41 2.73
N GLY A 21 -9.75 -1.49 3.49
CA GLY A 21 -11.03 -2.17 3.65
C GLY A 21 -11.65 -2.58 2.31
N SER A 22 -12.94 -2.30 2.11
CA SER A 22 -13.70 -2.65 0.91
C SER A 22 -13.26 -1.92 -0.37
N SER A 23 -12.60 -0.76 -0.24
CA SER A 23 -12.10 0.06 -1.36
C SER A 23 -10.95 -0.61 -2.12
N LEU A 24 -10.45 -1.76 -1.65
CA LEU A 24 -9.46 -2.58 -2.34
C LEU A 24 -9.88 -2.97 -3.76
N LYS A 25 -11.19 -3.13 -4.01
CA LYS A 25 -11.72 -3.47 -5.35
C LYS A 25 -11.39 -2.42 -6.39
N ASN A 26 -11.29 -1.15 -5.98
CA ASN A 26 -10.99 -0.03 -6.88
C ASN A 26 -9.56 -0.12 -7.43
N LEU A 27 -8.63 -0.77 -6.71
CA LEU A 27 -7.25 -0.96 -7.16
C LEU A 27 -7.10 -1.95 -8.32
N ILE A 28 -8.10 -2.77 -8.58
CA ILE A 28 -8.07 -3.76 -9.67
C ILE A 28 -9.19 -3.53 -10.69
N ALA A 29 -9.96 -2.46 -10.51
CA ALA A 29 -11.02 -2.09 -11.42
C ALA A 29 -10.43 -1.74 -12.80
N PRO A 30 -11.16 -2.05 -13.89
CA PRO A 30 -10.85 -1.50 -15.21
C PRO A 30 -10.80 0.04 -15.18
N LEU A 31 -9.95 0.62 -16.01
CA LEU A 31 -9.84 2.09 -16.12
C LEU A 31 -11.05 2.72 -16.82
N ASP A 32 -11.72 1.98 -17.71
CA ASP A 32 -12.92 2.39 -18.43
C ASP A 32 -13.88 1.20 -18.60
N ASP A 33 -15.08 1.48 -19.11
CA ASP A 33 -16.11 0.48 -19.39
C ASP A 33 -15.92 -0.23 -20.75
N SER A 34 -14.76 -0.04 -21.40
CA SER A 34 -14.46 -0.68 -22.67
C SER A 34 -14.25 -2.19 -22.50
N PRO A 35 -14.64 -3.04 -23.47
CA PRO A 35 -14.36 -4.47 -23.40
C PRO A 35 -12.86 -4.82 -23.28
N ASP A 36 -11.97 -3.96 -23.79
CA ASP A 36 -10.50 -4.12 -23.73
C ASP A 36 -9.82 -3.14 -22.76
N ALA A 37 -10.58 -2.64 -21.78
CA ALA A 37 -10.10 -1.72 -20.76
C ALA A 37 -8.80 -2.21 -20.11
N ASP A 38 -7.77 -1.37 -20.13
CA ASP A 38 -6.55 -1.66 -19.37
C ASP A 38 -6.86 -1.59 -17.87
N ARG A 39 -6.09 -2.33 -17.10
CA ARG A 39 -6.27 -2.42 -15.65
C ARG A 39 -4.95 -2.62 -14.96
N TYR A 40 -4.89 -2.22 -13.70
CA TYR A 40 -3.72 -2.52 -12.89
C TYR A 40 -3.69 -3.98 -12.45
N VAL A 41 -2.49 -4.56 -12.48
CA VAL A 41 -2.19 -5.92 -12.07
C VAL A 41 -0.99 -5.96 -11.14
N PHE A 42 -0.97 -6.99 -10.29
CA PHE A 42 0.17 -7.28 -9.43
C PHE A 42 1.09 -8.29 -10.11
N ARG A 43 2.39 -7.99 -10.13
CA ARG A 43 3.42 -8.87 -10.68
C ARG A 43 4.56 -9.03 -9.70
N LEU A 44 5.07 -10.25 -9.61
CA LEU A 44 6.18 -10.59 -8.73
C LEU A 44 7.50 -10.65 -9.50
N HIS A 45 8.53 -10.04 -8.92
CA HIS A 45 9.89 -10.04 -9.43
C HIS A 45 10.90 -9.94 -8.28
N LYS A 46 11.81 -10.93 -8.17
CA LYS A 46 12.85 -10.99 -7.11
C LYS A 46 12.25 -10.72 -5.72
N ASP A 47 11.18 -11.45 -5.39
CA ASP A 47 10.38 -11.37 -4.16
C ASP A 47 9.63 -10.05 -3.91
N ARG A 48 9.76 -9.06 -4.80
CA ARG A 48 9.03 -7.79 -4.74
C ARG A 48 7.77 -7.86 -5.57
N VAL A 49 6.70 -7.26 -5.06
CA VAL A 49 5.42 -7.11 -5.75
C VAL A 49 5.33 -5.71 -6.31
N TYR A 50 5.03 -5.63 -7.60
CA TYR A 50 4.88 -4.41 -8.36
C TYR A 50 3.44 -4.24 -8.80
N TYR A 51 2.94 -3.02 -8.70
CA TYR A 51 1.65 -2.56 -9.20
C TYR A 51 1.86 -1.79 -10.50
N VAL A 52 1.27 -2.28 -11.58
CA VAL A 52 1.54 -1.82 -12.95
C VAL A 52 0.33 -2.08 -13.85
N LEU A 53 0.17 -1.31 -14.91
CA LEU A 53 -0.82 -1.58 -15.96
C LEU A 53 -0.56 -2.92 -16.66
N LEU A 54 -1.63 -3.60 -17.06
CA LEU A 54 -1.55 -4.90 -17.73
C LEU A 54 -0.83 -4.79 -19.08
N SER A 55 -1.11 -3.75 -19.85
CA SER A 55 -0.41 -3.45 -21.11
C SER A 55 1.12 -3.39 -20.92
N ILE A 56 1.58 -2.62 -19.93
CA ILE A 56 3.00 -2.45 -19.61
C ILE A 56 3.60 -3.77 -19.07
N ALA A 57 2.88 -4.50 -18.23
CA ALA A 57 3.33 -5.79 -17.72
C ALA A 57 3.53 -6.82 -18.85
N ASN A 58 2.68 -6.79 -19.88
CA ASN A 58 2.80 -7.68 -21.03
C ASN A 58 4.01 -7.32 -21.88
N LEU A 59 4.28 -6.03 -22.12
CA LEU A 59 5.49 -5.58 -22.83
C LEU A 59 6.78 -5.94 -22.09
N ALA A 60 6.77 -5.84 -20.76
CA ALA A 60 7.91 -6.18 -19.92
C ALA A 60 8.31 -7.68 -19.95
N THR A 61 7.49 -8.55 -20.54
CA THR A 61 7.85 -9.97 -20.74
C THR A 61 8.99 -10.17 -21.74
N SER A 62 9.22 -9.19 -22.63
CA SER A 62 10.32 -9.19 -23.59
C SER A 62 11.71 -8.98 -22.96
N ILE A 63 11.77 -8.50 -21.71
CA ILE A 63 13.02 -8.19 -21.01
C ILE A 63 13.42 -9.37 -20.11
N ALA A 64 14.66 -9.84 -20.25
CA ALA A 64 15.22 -10.90 -19.42
C ALA A 64 15.17 -10.55 -17.92
N ARG A 65 14.94 -11.57 -17.08
CA ARG A 65 14.77 -11.41 -15.63
C ARG A 65 15.95 -10.71 -14.95
N ASP A 66 17.17 -10.96 -15.40
CA ASP A 66 18.36 -10.39 -14.77
C ASP A 66 18.55 -8.92 -15.11
N ASN A 67 18.12 -8.52 -16.31
CA ASN A 67 18.18 -7.15 -16.81
C ASN A 67 17.04 -6.26 -16.29
N LEU A 68 15.92 -6.86 -15.85
CA LEU A 68 14.80 -6.13 -15.30
C LEU A 68 15.03 -5.81 -13.82
N SER A 69 14.93 -4.52 -13.46
CA SER A 69 15.13 -4.04 -12.08
C SER A 69 13.81 -3.74 -11.36
N SER A 70 13.01 -2.84 -11.93
CA SER A 70 11.70 -2.42 -11.41
C SER A 70 10.72 -2.20 -12.56
N LEU A 71 9.42 -2.25 -12.24
CA LEU A 71 8.34 -1.94 -13.18
C LEU A 71 7.16 -1.34 -12.42
N GLY A 72 6.70 -0.15 -12.79
CA GLY A 72 5.63 0.53 -12.07
C GLY A 72 5.98 0.83 -10.61
N VAL A 73 5.01 0.69 -9.71
CA VAL A 73 5.18 1.02 -8.29
C VAL A 73 5.44 -0.24 -7.47
N CYS A 74 6.56 -0.29 -6.76
CA CYS A 74 6.84 -1.37 -5.82
C CYS A 74 5.93 -1.22 -4.59
N LEU A 75 5.07 -2.20 -4.32
CA LEU A 75 4.23 -2.16 -3.12
C LEU A 75 4.93 -2.71 -1.90
N GLY A 76 5.85 -3.65 -2.10
CA GLY A 76 6.48 -4.36 -1.00
C GLY A 76 7.16 -5.63 -1.45
N ARG A 77 7.48 -6.48 -0.48
CA ARG A 77 8.12 -7.76 -0.73
C ARG A 77 7.62 -8.86 0.18
N PHE A 78 7.68 -10.09 -0.30
CA PHE A 78 7.53 -11.25 0.57
C PHE A 78 8.80 -11.46 1.39
N THR A 79 8.61 -11.77 2.68
CA THR A 79 9.71 -12.20 3.56
C THR A 79 9.95 -13.70 3.37
N LYS A 80 11.08 -14.19 3.89
CA LYS A 80 11.37 -15.64 3.91
C LYS A 80 10.33 -16.45 4.69
N SER A 81 9.59 -15.82 5.60
CA SER A 81 8.47 -16.44 6.35
C SER A 81 7.13 -16.39 5.60
N GLY A 82 7.11 -15.95 4.34
CA GLY A 82 5.90 -15.86 3.53
C GLY A 82 4.99 -14.66 3.86
N ARG A 83 5.38 -13.78 4.80
CA ARG A 83 4.60 -12.58 5.14
C ARG A 83 4.89 -11.46 4.14
N PHE A 84 3.86 -10.69 3.80
CA PHE A 84 4.03 -9.52 2.94
C PHE A 84 4.44 -8.27 3.76
N ARG A 85 5.61 -7.71 3.47
CA ARG A 85 6.08 -6.45 4.04
C ARG A 85 5.81 -5.33 3.05
N LEU A 86 4.86 -4.46 3.42
CA LEU A 86 4.53 -3.25 2.69
C LEU A 86 5.70 -2.24 2.74
N HIS A 87 5.98 -1.57 1.63
CA HIS A 87 6.98 -0.52 1.51
C HIS A 87 6.32 0.86 1.44
N ILE A 88 7.07 1.90 1.82
CA ILE A 88 6.60 3.30 1.78
C ILE A 88 6.19 3.76 0.37
N THR A 89 6.75 3.14 -0.67
CA THR A 89 6.42 3.41 -2.07
C THR A 89 4.95 3.08 -2.41
N ALA A 90 4.27 2.27 -1.61
CA ALA A 90 2.83 2.02 -1.74
C ALA A 90 1.94 3.18 -1.25
N LEU A 91 2.52 4.14 -0.52
CA LEU A 91 1.76 5.18 0.18
C LEU A 91 0.86 6.03 -0.72
N PRO A 92 1.29 6.51 -1.90
CA PRO A 92 0.42 7.33 -2.75
C PRO A 92 -0.83 6.58 -3.20
N ILE A 93 -0.70 5.28 -3.49
CA ILE A 93 -1.80 4.41 -3.93
C ILE A 93 -2.75 4.12 -2.78
N LEU A 94 -2.21 3.80 -1.60
CA LEU A 94 -3.03 3.38 -0.47
C LEU A 94 -3.65 4.54 0.30
N ALA A 95 -3.02 5.72 0.32
CA ALA A 95 -3.53 6.89 1.04
C ALA A 95 -4.87 7.39 0.49
N GLU A 96 -5.08 7.29 -0.82
CA GLU A 96 -6.33 7.67 -1.48
C GLU A 96 -7.50 6.78 -1.05
N HIS A 97 -7.25 5.48 -0.90
CA HIS A 97 -8.27 4.48 -0.56
C HIS A 97 -8.25 4.04 0.91
N ALA A 98 -7.45 4.68 1.76
CA ALA A 98 -7.32 4.30 3.16
C ALA A 98 -8.62 4.55 3.93
N ARG A 99 -9.09 3.53 4.64
CA ARG A 99 -10.30 3.60 5.47
C ARG A 99 -10.06 4.41 6.74
N TYR A 100 -8.94 4.15 7.41
CA TYR A 100 -8.58 4.80 8.67
C TYR A 100 -7.34 5.67 8.50
N LYS A 101 -7.47 6.92 8.92
CA LYS A 101 -6.47 7.97 8.75
C LYS A 101 -6.22 8.68 10.08
N ILE A 102 -4.97 9.03 10.34
CA ILE A 102 -4.53 9.83 11.50
C ILE A 102 -3.75 11.03 10.97
N TRP A 103 -4.15 12.23 11.41
CA TRP A 103 -3.47 13.48 11.11
C TRP A 103 -2.61 13.87 12.31
N ILE A 104 -1.33 14.09 12.06
CA ILE A 104 -0.37 14.52 13.08
C ILE A 104 -0.11 16.02 12.98
N ARG A 105 0.00 16.67 14.13
CA ARG A 105 0.38 18.08 14.27
C ARG A 105 1.87 18.24 13.92
N SER A 106 2.27 19.47 13.60
CA SER A 106 3.65 19.78 13.18
C SER A 106 4.73 19.39 14.21
N ASN A 107 4.40 19.38 15.51
CA ASN A 107 5.32 18.92 16.56
C ASN A 107 5.63 17.42 16.49
N GLY A 108 4.75 16.61 15.88
CA GLY A 108 4.89 15.17 15.75
C GLY A 108 5.42 14.70 14.39
N GLU A 109 5.51 15.57 13.39
CA GLU A 109 5.93 15.21 12.03
C GLU A 109 7.38 14.74 11.98
N MET A 110 8.32 15.54 12.45
CA MET A 110 9.74 15.19 12.43
C MET A 110 10.04 13.92 13.25
N PRO A 111 9.51 13.74 14.48
CA PRO A 111 9.63 12.48 15.21
C PRO A 111 9.12 11.28 14.42
N PHE A 112 7.99 11.39 13.73
CA PHE A 112 7.43 10.30 12.93
C PHE A 112 8.29 9.98 11.70
N LEU A 113 8.76 11.01 10.98
CA LEU A 113 9.62 10.83 9.80
C LEU A 113 10.98 10.21 10.14
N TYR A 114 11.47 10.42 11.36
CA TYR A 114 12.66 9.74 11.88
C TYR A 114 12.39 8.32 12.43
N GLY A 115 11.17 7.79 12.24
CA GLY A 115 10.80 6.43 12.65
C GLY A 115 10.35 6.31 14.11
N GLY A 116 10.07 7.43 14.78
CA GLY A 116 9.44 7.45 16.09
C GLY A 116 7.94 7.13 16.01
N ASN A 117 7.37 6.65 17.11
CA ASN A 117 5.94 6.41 17.22
C ASN A 117 5.15 7.71 17.40
N VAL A 118 3.91 7.74 16.93
CA VAL A 118 2.98 8.85 17.16
C VAL A 118 2.41 8.72 18.57
N VAL A 119 2.68 9.69 19.44
CA VAL A 119 2.09 9.77 20.79
C VAL A 119 0.83 10.62 20.78
N LYS A 120 -0.01 10.49 21.82
CA LYS A 120 -1.28 11.22 21.95
C LYS A 120 -1.13 12.74 21.76
N ALA A 121 -0.05 13.34 22.24
CA ALA A 121 0.22 14.78 22.10
C ALA A 121 0.48 15.23 20.65
N HIS A 122 0.84 14.31 19.75
CA HIS A 122 1.08 14.58 18.34
C HIS A 122 -0.19 14.47 17.50
N VAL A 123 -1.24 13.81 18.01
CA VAL A 123 -2.47 13.57 17.26
C VAL A 123 -3.27 14.87 17.14
N GLY A 124 -3.59 15.26 15.90
CA GLY A 124 -4.46 16.39 15.58
C GLY A 124 -5.90 15.93 15.41
N ARG A 125 -6.10 15.03 14.45
CA ARG A 125 -7.40 14.43 14.07
C ARG A 125 -7.19 12.95 13.76
N PHE A 126 -8.21 12.13 13.94
CA PHE A 126 -8.21 10.74 13.51
C PHE A 126 -9.60 10.36 13.01
N THR A 127 -9.71 9.18 12.41
CA THR A 127 -11.01 8.63 11.96
C THR A 127 -11.69 7.97 13.16
N GLU A 128 -12.95 8.31 13.41
CA GLU A 128 -13.73 7.68 14.49
C GLU A 128 -13.90 6.17 14.25
N ASP A 129 -14.18 5.43 15.32
CA ASP A 129 -14.36 3.97 15.32
C ASP A 129 -13.15 3.21 14.75
N THR A 130 -11.92 3.68 14.99
CA THR A 130 -10.72 2.96 14.58
C THR A 130 -10.38 1.90 15.65
N PRO A 131 -10.47 0.60 15.32
CA PRO A 131 -10.16 -0.47 16.27
C PRO A 131 -8.67 -0.48 16.66
N GLU A 132 -8.36 -1.13 17.76
CA GLU A 132 -7.00 -1.50 18.15
C GLU A 132 -6.37 -2.47 17.14
N HIS A 133 -5.06 -2.39 16.93
CA HIS A 133 -4.30 -3.20 15.97
C HIS A 133 -4.73 -3.03 14.50
N GLN A 134 -5.38 -1.92 14.17
CA GLN A 134 -5.82 -1.59 12.83
C GLN A 134 -4.74 -0.85 12.05
N GLY A 135 -4.58 -1.19 10.76
CA GLY A 135 -3.73 -0.44 9.85
C GLY A 135 -4.28 0.95 9.56
N VAL A 136 -3.46 1.98 9.78
CA VAL A 136 -3.81 3.39 9.54
C VAL A 136 -2.81 4.05 8.61
N VAL A 137 -3.26 5.03 7.84
CA VAL A 137 -2.37 5.94 7.10
C VAL A 137 -2.18 7.21 7.93
N VAL A 138 -0.92 7.59 8.11
CA VAL A 138 -0.53 8.80 8.84
C VAL A 138 -0.36 9.94 7.84
N LEU A 139 -1.04 11.06 8.09
CA LEU A 139 -1.00 12.27 7.29
C LEU A 139 -0.54 13.46 8.13
N SER A 140 0.02 14.46 7.47
CA SER A 140 0.17 15.82 8.01
C SER A 140 -1.19 16.50 8.13
N MET A 141 -1.29 17.58 8.90
CA MET A 141 -2.48 18.44 8.95
C MET A 141 -2.88 19.00 7.57
N ASP A 142 -1.94 19.10 6.63
CA ASP A 142 -2.19 19.57 5.25
C ASP A 142 -2.59 18.42 4.29
N ASP A 143 -3.15 17.33 4.80
CA ASP A 143 -3.55 16.13 4.04
C ASP A 143 -2.41 15.44 3.25
N LYS A 144 -1.14 15.75 3.57
CA LYS A 144 0.02 15.10 2.95
C LYS A 144 0.25 13.72 3.57
N PRO A 145 0.25 12.62 2.80
CA PRO A 145 0.58 11.30 3.33
C PRO A 145 2.04 11.22 3.80
N LEU A 146 2.26 10.77 5.04
CA LEU A 146 3.58 10.66 5.64
C LEU A 146 4.04 9.20 5.79
N GLY A 147 3.11 8.27 6.05
CA GLY A 147 3.46 6.87 6.21
C GLY A 147 2.33 5.96 6.65
N PHE A 148 2.71 4.77 7.09
CA PHE A 148 1.80 3.76 7.61
C PHE A 148 1.99 3.60 9.12
N GLY A 149 0.90 3.32 9.82
CA GLY A 149 0.90 3.01 11.24
C GLY A 149 0.00 1.82 11.55
N VAL A 150 0.05 1.39 12.80
CA VAL A 150 -0.90 0.47 13.41
C VAL A 150 -1.37 1.10 14.70
N THR A 151 -2.67 1.11 14.96
CA THR A 151 -3.22 1.66 16.21
C THR A 151 -2.80 0.82 17.41
N ALA A 152 -2.41 1.51 18.49
CA ALA A 152 -2.04 0.89 19.76
C ALA A 152 -3.21 0.78 20.75
N ALA A 153 -4.31 1.46 20.48
CA ALA A 153 -5.54 1.44 21.28
C ALA A 153 -6.74 1.74 20.38
N ASN A 154 -7.95 1.42 20.85
CA ASN A 154 -9.18 1.87 20.21
C ASN A 154 -9.27 3.39 20.29
N ILE A 155 -9.47 4.05 19.15
CA ILE A 155 -9.59 5.52 19.03
C ILE A 155 -10.80 5.89 18.18
#